data_AF-A0A7S4V7R3-F1
#
_entry.id   AF-A0A7S4V7R3-F1
#
_cell.length_a   1.000
_cell.length_b   1.000
_cell.length_c   1.000
_cell.angle_alpha   90.00
_cell.angle_beta   90.00
_cell.angle_gamma   90.00
#
_symmetry.space_group_name_H-M   'P 1'
#
loop_
_entity.id
_entity.type
_entity.pdbx_description
1 polymer ?
#
loop_
_entity_poly.entity_id
_entity_poly.type
_entity_poly.pdbx_seq_one_letter_code
_entity_poly.pdbx_strand_id
1 'polypeptide(L)'
;TAATEGGGPEADLLNLVNYDVNANVLGLHQHVCTSTTAFGGLLILTGLLWHQLRWATLCALGCAVPLVLVSIYLVTGLGASFSSLQQCNDKRIATLREVLFGIRIVKGYAWEPAVEERVDELRREELACVTRYFNYLGAFLGIFLAFPR
;
A
#
# COMPACT_ATOMS: atom_id res chain seq x y z
N THR A 1 -21.59 9.67 -11.48
CA THR A 1 -22.30 10.84 -12.01
C THR A 1 -22.17 12.07 -11.12
N ALA A 2 -20.98 12.36 -10.57
CA ALA A 2 -20.75 13.58 -9.79
C ALA A 2 -19.30 14.07 -9.97
N ALA A 3 -18.83 14.09 -11.22
CA ALA A 3 -17.53 14.62 -11.57
C ALA A 3 -17.72 15.58 -12.74
N THR A 4 -18.33 16.74 -12.47
CA THR A 4 -18.30 17.98 -13.29
C THR A 4 -19.31 18.99 -12.74
N GLU A 5 -19.01 19.65 -11.62
CA GLU A 5 -19.44 21.03 -11.33
C GLU A 5 -18.34 21.68 -10.48
N GLY A 6 -18.02 22.94 -10.74
CA GLY A 6 -16.79 23.59 -10.33
C GLY A 6 -16.47 23.49 -8.84
N GLY A 7 -15.42 22.74 -8.50
CA GLY A 7 -14.86 22.70 -7.16
C GLY A 7 -14.14 24.00 -6.86
N GLY A 8 -14.84 24.99 -6.31
CA GLY A 8 -14.20 26.14 -5.66
C GLY A 8 -13.31 25.69 -4.49
N PRO A 9 -12.44 26.57 -3.96
CA PRO A 9 -11.58 26.25 -2.82
C PRO A 9 -12.36 25.66 -1.63
N GLU A 10 -13.65 26.00 -1.47
CA GLU A 10 -14.53 25.45 -0.44
C GLU A 10 -14.80 23.94 -0.59
N ALA A 11 -14.95 23.42 -1.81
CA ALA A 11 -15.22 22.00 -2.04
C ALA A 11 -13.97 21.14 -1.77
N ASP A 12 -12.79 21.67 -2.11
CA ASP A 12 -11.52 21.01 -1.86
C ASP A 12 -11.17 21.02 -0.36
N LEU A 13 -11.45 22.15 0.32
CA LEU A 13 -11.36 22.26 1.78
C LEU A 13 -12.33 21.31 2.47
N LEU A 14 -13.57 21.20 1.99
CA LEU A 14 -14.56 20.27 2.55
C LEU A 14 -14.08 18.82 2.39
N ASN A 15 -13.52 18.47 1.23
CA ASN A 15 -12.98 17.12 0.99
C ASN A 15 -11.79 16.82 1.89
N LEU A 16 -10.87 17.77 2.05
CA LEU A 16 -9.73 17.66 2.98
C LEU A 16 -10.19 17.48 4.42
N VAL A 17 -11.11 18.33 4.89
CA VAL A 17 -11.66 18.24 6.26
C VAL A 17 -12.40 16.92 6.46
N ASN A 18 -13.18 16.48 5.46
CA ASN A 18 -13.89 15.21 5.53
C ASN A 18 -12.92 14.02 5.53
N TYR A 19 -11.85 14.07 4.73
CA TYR A 19 -10.78 13.06 4.74
C TYR A 19 -10.05 13.03 6.08
N ASP A 20 -9.68 14.18 6.66
CA ASP A 20 -9.00 14.27 7.95
C ASP A 20 -9.86 13.72 9.08
N VAL A 21 -11.13 14.11 9.15
CA VAL A 21 -12.05 13.62 10.17
C VAL A 21 -12.36 12.12 9.98
N ASN A 22 -12.65 11.70 8.75
CA ASN A 22 -13.10 10.34 8.49
C ASN A 22 -11.97 9.31 8.45
N ALA A 23 -10.82 9.63 7.87
CA ALA A 23 -9.68 8.72 7.75
C ALA A 23 -8.73 8.84 8.95
N ASN A 24 -8.39 10.07 9.36
CA ASN A 24 -7.33 10.27 10.34
C ASN A 24 -7.86 10.20 11.79
N VAL A 25 -8.93 10.93 12.13
CA VAL A 25 -9.46 10.95 13.52
C VAL A 25 -10.09 9.62 13.91
N LEU A 26 -10.98 9.08 13.07
CA LEU A 26 -11.60 7.76 13.32
C LEU A 26 -10.57 6.62 13.20
N GLY A 27 -9.66 6.70 12.23
CA GLY A 27 -8.60 5.71 12.05
C GLY A 27 -7.66 5.66 13.25
N LEU A 28 -7.20 6.82 13.76
CA LEU A 28 -6.34 6.90 14.93
C LEU A 28 -7.00 6.29 16.16
N HIS A 29 -8.28 6.60 16.41
CA HIS A 29 -9.04 6.00 17.50
C HIS A 29 -9.05 4.46 17.38
N GLN A 30 -9.32 3.93 16.18
CA GLN A 30 -9.31 2.49 15.94
C GLN A 30 -7.92 1.86 16.14
N HIS A 31 -6.86 2.53 15.72
CA HIS A 31 -5.48 2.05 15.91
C HIS A 31 -5.07 2.04 17.39
N VAL A 32 -5.45 3.05 18.16
CA VAL A 32 -5.19 3.13 19.60
C VAL A 32 -5.94 2.03 20.36
N CYS A 33 -7.24 1.84 20.07
CA CYS A 33 -8.03 0.79 20.68
C CYS A 33 -7.47 -0.61 20.36
N THR A 34 -7.10 -0.85 19.10
CA THR A 34 -6.54 -2.14 18.67
C THR A 34 -5.19 -2.43 19.32
N SER A 35 -4.31 -1.42 19.42
CA SER A 35 -3.00 -1.58 20.05
C SER A 35 -3.12 -1.93 21.53
N THR A 36 -4.07 -1.29 22.22
CA THR A 36 -4.31 -1.51 23.65
C THR A 36 -4.87 -2.90 23.93
N THR A 37 -5.86 -3.36 23.16
CA THR A 37 -6.48 -4.67 23.35
C THR A 37 -5.56 -5.81 22.93
N ALA A 38 -4.83 -5.68 21.83
CA ALA A 38 -3.89 -6.69 21.35
C ALA A 38 -2.75 -6.94 22.35
N PHE A 39 -2.19 -5.88 22.92
CA PHE A 39 -1.10 -6.00 23.89
C PHE A 39 -1.56 -6.71 25.18
N GLY A 40 -2.72 -6.32 25.72
CA GLY A 40 -3.31 -6.99 26.88
C GLY A 40 -3.59 -8.47 26.64
N GLY A 41 -4.17 -8.80 25.47
CA GLY A 41 -4.43 -10.19 25.08
C GLY A 41 -3.17 -11.03 24.97
N LEU A 42 -2.11 -10.50 24.33
CA LEU A 42 -0.83 -11.20 24.18
C LEU A 42 -0.20 -11.56 25.54
N LEU A 43 -0.21 -10.61 26.49
CA LEU A 43 0.34 -10.83 27.83
C LEU A 43 -0.43 -11.90 28.60
N ILE A 44 -1.76 -11.84 28.58
CA ILE A 44 -2.62 -12.81 29.27
C ILE A 44 -2.44 -14.21 28.66
N LEU A 45 -2.46 -14.32 27.34
CA LEU A 45 -2.28 -15.60 26.63
C LEU A 45 -0.91 -16.20 26.91
N THR A 46 0.16 -15.40 26.87
CA THR A 46 1.53 -15.89 27.13
C THR A 46 1.68 -16.36 28.57
N GLY A 47 1.10 -15.64 29.54
CA GLY A 47 1.09 -16.05 30.95
C GLY A 47 0.31 -17.36 31.18
N LEU A 48 -0.86 -17.51 30.55
CA LEU A 48 -1.66 -18.74 30.64
C LEU A 48 -0.95 -19.94 30.01
N LEU A 49 -0.30 -19.73 28.86
CA LEU A 49 0.49 -20.76 28.18
C LEU A 49 1.69 -21.19 29.04
N TRP A 50 2.36 -20.24 29.68
CA TRP A 50 3.50 -20.53 30.56
C TRP A 50 3.10 -21.43 31.74
N HIS A 51 1.94 -21.17 32.34
CA HIS A 51 1.43 -21.97 33.44
C HIS A 51 1.11 -23.41 33.01
N GLN A 52 0.54 -23.61 31.82
CA GLN A 52 0.10 -24.93 31.36
C GLN A 52 1.22 -25.78 30.72
N LEU A 53 2.10 -25.19 29.92
CA LEU A 53 2.95 -25.93 28.97
C LEU A 53 4.46 -25.84 29.22
N ARG A 54 4.92 -25.00 30.17
CA ARG A 54 6.32 -24.80 30.61
C ARG A 54 7.36 -24.77 29.47
N TRP A 55 7.84 -25.92 29.00
CA TRP A 55 8.89 -26.03 27.98
C TRP A 55 8.36 -25.92 26.54
N ALA A 56 7.12 -26.34 26.28
CA ALA A 56 6.55 -26.28 24.94
C ALA A 56 6.33 -24.83 24.45
N THR A 57 6.14 -23.88 25.37
CA THR A 57 6.02 -22.45 25.04
C THR A 57 7.31 -21.84 24.52
N LEU A 58 8.47 -22.29 25.01
CA LEU A 58 9.78 -21.81 24.54
C LEU A 58 10.03 -22.23 23.08
N CYS A 59 9.63 -23.45 22.70
CA CYS A 59 9.73 -23.89 21.31
C CYS A 59 8.81 -23.06 20.39
N ALA A 60 7.57 -22.80 20.81
CA ALA A 60 6.64 -21.98 20.05
C ALA A 60 7.13 -20.53 19.89
N LEU A 61 7.65 -19.93 20.96
CA LEU A 61 8.23 -18.59 20.93
C LEU A 61 9.44 -18.52 19.99
N GLY A 62 10.29 -19.56 20.01
CA GLY A 62 11.46 -19.69 19.13
C GLY A 62 11.11 -19.71 17.65
N CYS A 63 9.94 -20.24 17.26
CA CYS A 63 9.47 -20.20 15.88
C CYS A 63 8.67 -18.92 15.55
N ALA A 64 7.88 -18.40 16.49
CA ALA A 64 7.01 -17.26 16.27
C ALA A 64 7.79 -15.95 16.09
N VAL A 65 8.82 -15.70 16.91
CA VAL A 65 9.63 -14.48 16.85
C VAL A 65 10.27 -14.26 15.48
N PRO A 66 11.04 -15.20 14.89
CA PRO A 66 11.63 -15.01 13.57
C PRO A 66 10.58 -14.88 12.47
N LEU A 67 9.46 -15.60 12.57
CA LEU A 67 8.35 -15.48 11.61
C LEU A 67 7.77 -14.06 11.59
N VAL A 68 7.56 -13.46 12.76
CA VAL A 68 7.08 -12.08 12.90
C VAL A 68 8.10 -11.08 12.33
N LEU A 69 9.40 -11.27 12.61
CA LEU A 69 10.46 -10.40 12.07
C LEU A 69 10.52 -10.43 10.54
N VAL A 70 10.41 -11.62 9.94
CA VAL A 70 10.34 -11.77 8.47
C VAL A 70 9.10 -11.10 7.91
N SER A 71 7.96 -11.23 8.60
CA SER A 71 6.70 -10.61 8.19
C SER A 71 6.80 -9.08 8.18
N ILE A 72 7.43 -8.48 9.20
CA ILE A 72 7.69 -7.03 9.26
C ILE A 72 8.59 -6.58 8.09
N TYR A 73 9.66 -7.33 7.81
CA TYR A 73 10.54 -7.03 6.68
C TYR A 73 9.80 -7.05 5.33
N LEU A 74 8.92 -8.04 5.11
CA LEU A 74 8.13 -8.10 3.88
C LEU A 74 7.11 -6.98 3.78
N VAL A 75 6.42 -6.63 4.87
CA VAL A 75 5.42 -5.55 4.89
C VAL A 75 6.07 -4.20 4.62
N THR A 76 7.26 -3.93 5.18
CA THR A 76 8.00 -2.69 4.89
C THR A 76 8.46 -2.62 3.42
N GLY A 77 8.94 -3.75 2.86
CA GLY A 77 9.27 -3.85 1.44
C GLY A 77 8.05 -3.68 0.51
N LEU A 78 6.89 -4.19 0.92
CA LEU A 78 5.62 -4.02 0.22
C LEU A 78 5.20 -2.55 0.21
N GLY A 79 5.29 -1.85 1.35
CA GLY A 79 4.97 -0.42 1.45
C GLY A 79 5.87 0.44 0.56
N ALA A 80 7.18 0.19 0.55
CA ALA A 80 8.12 0.88 -0.34
C ALA A 80 7.81 0.63 -1.84
N SER A 81 7.44 -0.60 -2.18
CA SER A 81 7.06 -0.98 -3.55
C SER A 81 5.73 -0.33 -3.96
N PHE A 82 4.78 -0.21 -3.03
CA PHE A 82 3.51 0.48 -3.27
C PHE A 82 3.70 1.98 -3.51
N SER A 83 4.54 2.65 -2.70
CA SER A 83 4.88 4.06 -2.93
C SER A 83 5.53 4.28 -4.30
N SER A 84 6.43 3.40 -4.70
CA SER A 84 7.09 3.47 -6.01
C SER A 84 6.07 3.29 -7.15
N LEU A 85 5.14 2.35 -7.00
CA LEU A 85 4.06 2.09 -7.96
C LEU A 85 3.16 3.32 -8.13
N GLN A 86 2.79 3.99 -7.03
CA GLN A 86 1.99 5.20 -7.09
C GLN A 86 2.71 6.32 -7.84
N GLN A 87 4.01 6.52 -7.59
CA GLN A 87 4.82 7.52 -8.31
C GLN A 87 4.87 7.24 -9.83
N CYS A 88 5.01 5.97 -10.25
CA CYS A 88 4.99 5.61 -11.67
C CYS A 88 3.61 5.87 -12.31
N ASN A 89 2.53 5.56 -11.57
CA ASN A 89 1.17 5.81 -12.03
C ASN A 89 0.90 7.32 -12.20
N ASP A 90 1.32 8.13 -11.22
CA ASP A 90 1.19 9.58 -11.27
C ASP A 90 1.97 10.18 -12.44
N LYS A 91 3.21 9.73 -12.68
CA LYS A 91 4.02 10.14 -13.84
C LYS A 91 3.32 9.84 -15.16
N ARG A 92 2.78 8.63 -15.33
CA ARG A 92 2.04 8.25 -16.54
C ARG A 92 0.83 9.15 -16.75
N ILE A 93 0.04 9.39 -15.70
CA ILE A 93 -1.15 10.24 -15.77
C ILE A 93 -0.75 11.69 -16.10
N ALA A 94 0.32 12.21 -15.53
CA ALA A 94 0.84 13.53 -15.82
C ALA A 94 1.27 13.68 -17.29
N THR A 95 2.05 12.73 -17.81
CA THR A 95 2.48 12.76 -19.23
C THR A 95 1.29 12.64 -20.17
N LEU A 96 0.34 11.74 -19.89
CA LEU A 96 -0.88 11.63 -20.71
C LEU A 96 -1.69 12.93 -20.68
N ARG A 97 -1.77 13.60 -19.53
CA ARG A 97 -2.44 14.89 -19.39
C ARG A 97 -1.78 15.95 -20.29
N GLU A 98 -0.46 16.07 -20.26
CA GLU A 98 0.29 17.00 -21.10
C GLU A 98 0.05 16.76 -22.59
N VAL A 99 0.10 15.49 -23.03
CA VAL A 99 -0.15 15.09 -24.42
C VAL A 99 -1.58 15.42 -24.85
N LEU A 100 -2.58 15.16 -23.99
CA LEU A 100 -3.98 15.44 -24.31
C LEU A 100 -4.25 16.94 -24.45
N PHE A 101 -3.66 17.78 -23.61
CA PHE A 101 -3.75 19.24 -23.76
C PHE A 101 -3.00 19.73 -25.02
N GLY A 102 -1.90 19.08 -25.41
CA GLY A 102 -1.08 19.41 -26.58
C GLY A 102 -1.47 18.73 -27.90
N ILE A 103 -2.61 18.03 -27.97
CA ILE A 103 -2.90 17.07 -29.06
C ILE A 103 -2.86 17.65 -30.48
N ARG A 104 -3.23 18.94 -30.65
CA ARG A 104 -3.19 19.61 -31.96
C ARG A 104 -1.76 19.77 -32.49
N ILE A 105 -0.80 20.01 -31.61
CA ILE A 105 0.62 20.16 -31.96
C ILE A 105 1.20 18.80 -32.33
N VAL A 106 0.90 17.77 -31.52
CA VAL A 106 1.35 16.38 -31.77
C VAL A 106 0.93 15.91 -33.16
N LYS A 107 -0.33 16.15 -33.54
CA LYS A 107 -0.84 15.84 -34.89
C LYS A 107 -0.26 16.75 -35.98
N GLY A 108 -0.08 18.03 -35.68
CA GLY A 108 0.48 19.00 -36.63
C GLY A 108 1.91 18.68 -37.07
N TYR A 109 2.70 18.05 -36.20
CA TYR A 109 4.08 17.64 -36.49
C TYR A 109 4.25 16.13 -36.71
N ALA A 110 3.16 15.35 -36.69
CA ALA A 110 3.18 13.89 -36.76
C ALA A 110 4.12 13.24 -35.70
N TRP A 111 4.12 13.77 -34.47
CA TRP A 111 4.92 13.26 -33.34
C TRP A 111 4.31 12.04 -32.63
N GLU A 112 3.22 11.50 -33.17
CA GLU A 112 2.53 10.30 -32.67
C GLU A 112 3.47 9.12 -32.33
N PRO A 113 4.41 8.70 -33.21
CA PRO A 113 5.31 7.59 -32.90
C PRO A 113 6.29 7.91 -31.76
N ALA A 114 6.76 9.15 -31.63
CA ALA A 114 7.66 9.55 -30.54
C ALA A 114 6.93 9.58 -29.19
N VAL A 115 5.65 9.96 -29.19
CA VAL A 115 4.79 9.91 -28.00
C VAL A 115 4.49 8.47 -27.61
N GLU A 116 4.23 7.60 -28.59
CA GLU A 116 4.00 6.16 -28.37
C GLU A 116 5.21 5.51 -27.70
N GLU A 117 6.42 5.72 -28.23
CA GLU A 117 7.66 5.21 -27.63
C GLU A 117 7.83 5.70 -26.18
N ARG A 118 7.51 6.97 -25.92
CA ARG A 118 7.59 7.53 -24.56
C ARG A 118 6.61 6.89 -23.58
N VAL A 119 5.38 6.63 -24.02
CA VAL A 119 4.35 5.98 -23.20
C VAL A 119 4.71 4.52 -22.96
N ASP A 120 5.26 3.83 -23.96
CA ASP A 120 5.69 2.44 -23.82
C ASP A 120 6.85 2.28 -22.83
N GLU A 121 7.80 3.21 -22.80
CA GLU A 121 8.86 3.21 -21.79
C GLU A 121 8.31 3.39 -20.37
N LEU A 122 7.40 4.37 -20.17
CA LEU A 122 6.71 4.56 -18.90
C LEU A 122 5.90 3.32 -18.48
N ARG A 123 5.29 2.63 -19.45
CA ARG A 123 4.52 1.41 -19.20
C ARG A 123 5.43 0.24 -18.79
N ARG A 124 6.64 0.13 -19.35
CA ARG A 124 7.63 -0.88 -18.93
C ARG A 124 8.09 -0.64 -17.50
N GLU A 125 8.37 0.60 -17.13
CA GLU A 125 8.71 0.97 -15.75
C GLU A 125 7.56 0.63 -14.78
N GLU A 126 6.32 0.97 -15.13
CA GLU A 126 5.14 0.66 -14.32
C GLU A 126 4.98 -0.85 -14.13
N LEU A 127 5.10 -1.65 -15.19
CA LEU A 127 5.01 -3.10 -15.12
C LEU A 127 6.10 -3.69 -14.21
N ALA A 128 7.33 -3.18 -14.27
CA ALA A 128 8.41 -3.62 -13.38
C ALA A 128 8.09 -3.33 -11.90
N CYS A 129 7.53 -2.15 -11.60
CA CYS A 129 7.08 -1.81 -10.25
C CYS A 129 5.91 -2.69 -9.78
N VAL A 130 4.95 -2.97 -10.66
CA VAL A 130 3.80 -3.85 -10.41
C VAL A 130 4.26 -5.27 -10.09
N THR A 131 5.15 -5.85 -10.91
CA THR A 131 5.69 -7.20 -10.66
C THR A 131 6.44 -7.26 -9.33
N ARG A 132 7.24 -6.24 -9.00
CA ARG A 132 7.91 -6.15 -7.70
C ARG A 132 6.92 -6.13 -6.55
N TYR A 133 5.87 -5.31 -6.64
CA TYR A 133 4.81 -5.24 -5.62
C TYR A 133 4.10 -6.59 -5.43
N PHE A 134 3.69 -7.24 -6.53
CA PHE A 134 3.05 -8.56 -6.47
C PHE A 134 3.98 -9.64 -5.92
N ASN A 135 5.29 -9.57 -6.17
CA ASN A 135 6.26 -10.50 -5.57
C ASN A 135 6.32 -10.34 -4.05
N TYR A 136 6.37 -9.12 -3.51
CA TYR A 136 6.32 -8.90 -2.06
C TYR A 136 4.98 -9.36 -1.46
N LEU A 137 3.88 -9.08 -2.15
CA LEU A 137 2.55 -9.48 -1.71
C LEU A 137 2.40 -11.01 -1.71
N GLY A 138 2.86 -11.67 -2.77
CA GLY A 138 2.86 -13.12 -2.91
C GLY A 138 3.75 -13.80 -1.87
N ALA A 139 4.92 -13.23 -1.57
CA ALA A 139 5.79 -13.73 -0.50
C ALA A 139 5.13 -13.61 0.88
N PHE A 140 4.49 -12.47 1.17
CA PHE A 140 3.76 -12.27 2.42
C PHE A 140 2.58 -13.24 2.56
N LEU A 141 1.75 -13.35 1.51
CA LEU A 141 0.62 -14.28 1.48
C LEU A 141 1.08 -15.74 1.57
N GLY A 142 2.18 -16.09 0.92
CA GLY A 142 2.76 -17.43 0.94
C GLY A 142 3.19 -17.84 2.35
N ILE A 143 3.82 -16.95 3.12
CA ILE A 143 4.15 -17.20 4.52
C ILE A 143 2.89 -17.38 5.36
N PHE A 144 1.85 -16.57 5.11
CA PHE A 144 0.59 -16.67 5.84
C PHE A 144 -0.16 -17.97 5.54
N LEU A 145 -0.22 -18.39 4.27
CA LEU A 145 -0.85 -19.65 3.85
C LEU A 145 -0.04 -20.88 4.26
N ALA A 146 1.27 -20.75 4.40
CA ALA A 146 2.15 -21.82 4.88
C ALA A 146 1.91 -22.13 6.36
N PHE A 147 1.27 -21.25 7.13
CA PHE A 147 0.86 -21.54 8.50
C PHE A 147 -0.43 -22.38 8.47
N PRO A 148 -0.38 -23.70 8.72
CA PRO A 148 -1.56 -24.53 8.70
C PRO A 148 -2.40 -24.22 9.95
N ARG A 149 -3.66 -23.86 9.73
CA ARG A 149 -4.70 -23.64 10.75
C ARG A 149 -4.92 -24.85 11.65
#